data_AF-A0A925SIH9-F1
#
_entry.id   AF-A0A925SIH9-F1
#
_cell.length_a   1.000
_cell.length_b   1.000
_cell.length_c   1.000
_cell.angle_alpha   90.00
_cell.angle_beta   90.00
_cell.angle_gamma   90.00
#
_symmetry.space_group_name_H-M   'P 1'
#
loop_
_entity.id
_entity.type
_entity.pdbx_description
1 polymer ?
#
loop_
_entity_poly.entity_id
_entity_poly.type
_entity_poly.pdbx_seq_one_letter_code
_entity_poly.pdbx_strand_id
1 'polypeptide(L)'
;MYIKVMILAAILVYSCSLSWADDDSDIVTGCLMSNAEFGSDMAQICIKDNRAALADVARYPDEVKSIVARCSRRKEMGWGIVKKCIDDDIAAAPVLEGYARTHGPLLERCQQEFRGREATRIRLCVEKAIEARESHEK
;
A
#
# COMPACT_ATOMS: atom_id res chain seq x y z
N MET A 1 -18.27 59.28 -14.78
CA MET A 1 -18.42 59.40 -13.31
C MET A 1 -17.85 58.13 -12.70
N TYR A 2 -16.92 58.29 -11.76
CA TYR A 2 -16.04 57.29 -11.17
C TYR A 2 -16.73 56.43 -10.08
N ILE A 3 -16.14 55.25 -9.83
CA ILE A 3 -16.13 54.44 -8.57
C ILE A 3 -17.34 53.52 -8.28
N LYS A 4 -17.10 52.19 -8.35
CA LYS A 4 -17.05 51.34 -7.13
C LYS A 4 -16.45 49.95 -7.41
N VAL A 5 -15.20 49.79 -6.96
CA VAL A 5 -14.56 48.52 -6.61
C VAL A 5 -15.24 47.98 -5.36
N MET A 6 -15.53 46.67 -5.30
CA MET A 6 -15.61 45.79 -4.11
C MET A 6 -15.80 44.35 -4.63
N ILE A 7 -14.73 43.59 -4.84
CA ILE A 7 -14.22 42.56 -3.91
C ILE A 7 -15.34 41.66 -3.39
N LEU A 8 -15.50 40.50 -4.04
CA LEU A 8 -16.03 39.31 -3.41
C LEU A 8 -15.02 38.20 -3.66
N ALA A 9 -14.14 38.03 -2.67
CA ALA A 9 -13.26 36.89 -2.56
C ALA A 9 -14.14 35.63 -2.47
N ALA A 10 -14.24 34.91 -3.60
CA ALA A 10 -14.80 33.57 -3.60
C ALA A 10 -13.82 32.68 -2.83
N ILE A 11 -14.24 32.36 -1.61
CA ILE A 11 -13.60 31.47 -0.66
C ILE A 11 -13.39 30.11 -1.34
N LEU A 12 -12.20 29.88 -1.89
CA LEU A 12 -11.68 28.55 -2.18
C LEU A 12 -11.26 27.93 -0.85
N VAL A 13 -12.24 27.51 -0.03
CA VAL A 13 -11.96 26.57 1.05
C VAL A 13 -11.64 25.24 0.39
N TYR A 14 -10.34 25.00 0.33
CA TYR A 14 -9.69 23.77 -0.03
C TYR A 14 -10.04 22.71 1.02
N SER A 15 -11.21 22.09 0.89
CA SER A 15 -11.68 21.01 1.76
C SER A 15 -10.99 19.69 1.40
N CYS A 16 -9.70 19.56 1.73
CA CYS A 16 -8.95 18.29 1.61
C CYS A 16 -8.77 17.60 2.99
N SER A 17 -9.78 17.64 3.85
CA SER A 17 -9.66 17.27 5.28
C SER A 17 -10.58 16.13 5.73
N LEU A 18 -10.82 15.09 4.91
CA LEU A 18 -11.91 14.13 5.17
C LEU A 18 -11.58 12.64 4.93
N SER A 19 -10.34 12.19 5.17
CA SER A 19 -10.06 10.73 5.29
C SER A 19 -9.42 10.31 6.61
N TRP A 20 -8.84 11.23 7.38
CA TRP A 20 -8.03 10.87 8.56
C TRP A 20 -8.88 10.44 9.77
N ALA A 21 -10.09 11.00 9.89
CA ALA A 21 -11.01 10.65 10.98
C ALA A 21 -11.61 9.23 10.80
N ASP A 22 -11.79 8.80 9.55
CA ASP A 22 -12.33 7.48 9.21
C ASP A 22 -11.31 6.38 9.57
N ASP A 23 -10.06 6.58 9.19
CA ASP A 23 -9.00 5.59 9.44
C ASP A 23 -8.69 5.41 10.93
N ASP A 24 -8.75 6.46 11.76
CA ASP A 24 -8.51 6.31 13.21
C ASP A 24 -9.63 5.52 13.90
N SER A 25 -10.89 5.76 13.51
CA SER A 25 -12.03 5.00 14.01
C SER A 25 -11.93 3.53 13.61
N ASP A 26 -11.61 3.25 12.35
CA ASP A 26 -11.42 1.88 11.83
C ASP A 26 -10.32 1.14 12.59
N ILE A 27 -9.20 1.82 12.89
CA ILE A 27 -8.09 1.25 13.67
C ILE A 27 -8.57 0.87 15.07
N VAL A 28 -9.23 1.79 15.77
CA VAL A 28 -9.66 1.57 17.15
C VAL A 28 -10.68 0.44 17.21
N THR A 29 -11.72 0.49 16.38
CA THR A 29 -12.76 -0.55 16.34
C THR A 29 -12.19 -1.91 15.94
N GLY A 30 -11.36 -1.98 14.90
CA GLY A 30 -10.74 -3.22 14.46
C GLY A 30 -9.86 -3.85 15.54
N CYS A 31 -9.00 -3.06 16.19
CA CYS A 31 -8.12 -3.55 17.25
C CYS A 31 -8.88 -4.01 18.50
N LEU A 32 -9.94 -3.29 18.89
CA LEU A 32 -10.79 -3.70 20.01
C LEU A 32 -11.51 -5.03 19.72
N MET A 33 -11.99 -5.22 18.49
CA MET A 33 -12.64 -6.47 18.08
C MET A 33 -11.66 -7.64 18.01
N SER A 34 -10.51 -7.47 17.35
CA SER A 34 -9.53 -8.53 17.16
C SER A 34 -8.79 -8.93 18.44
N ASN A 35 -8.78 -8.07 19.46
CA ASN A 35 -8.08 -8.33 20.73
C ASN A 35 -9.01 -8.41 21.95
N ALA A 36 -10.32 -8.54 21.74
CA ALA A 36 -11.31 -8.53 22.82
C ALA A 36 -11.03 -9.58 23.92
N GLU A 37 -10.51 -10.74 23.54
CA GLU A 37 -10.20 -11.85 24.44
C GLU A 37 -8.85 -11.72 25.17
N PHE A 38 -7.96 -10.84 24.72
CA PHE A 38 -6.61 -10.67 25.26
C PHE A 38 -6.47 -9.45 26.19
N GLY A 39 -7.57 -8.73 26.42
CA GLY A 39 -7.62 -7.57 27.32
C GLY A 39 -7.21 -6.25 26.66
N SER A 40 -7.35 -5.16 27.43
CA SER A 40 -7.16 -3.79 26.95
C SER A 40 -5.74 -3.49 26.49
N ASP A 41 -4.74 -4.11 27.11
CA ASP A 41 -3.33 -3.83 26.83
C ASP A 41 -2.95 -4.28 25.41
N MET A 42 -3.43 -5.45 24.97
CA MET A 42 -3.23 -5.92 23.60
C MET A 42 -3.94 -5.05 22.57
N ALA A 43 -5.15 -4.58 22.87
CA ALA A 43 -5.84 -3.63 22.00
C ALA A 43 -5.07 -2.30 21.87
N GLN A 44 -4.49 -1.79 22.95
CA GLN A 44 -3.68 -0.56 22.92
C GLN A 44 -2.39 -0.72 22.11
N ILE A 45 -1.71 -1.86 22.24
CA ILE A 45 -0.55 -2.19 21.39
C ILE A 45 -0.96 -2.22 19.92
N CYS A 46 -2.05 -2.93 19.59
CA CYS A 46 -2.57 -2.98 18.23
C CYS A 46 -2.89 -1.59 17.66
N ILE A 47 -3.55 -0.73 18.44
CA ILE A 47 -3.90 0.65 18.02
C ILE A 47 -2.63 1.46 17.75
N LYS A 48 -1.66 1.39 18.67
CA LYS A 48 -0.38 2.10 18.54
C LYS A 48 0.36 1.67 17.28
N ASP A 49 0.47 0.37 17.03
CA ASP A 49 1.20 -0.18 15.90
C ASP A 49 0.51 0.17 14.57
N ASN A 50 -0.82 0.13 14.52
CA ASN A 50 -1.58 0.53 13.34
C ASN A 50 -1.45 2.04 13.04
N ARG A 51 -1.50 2.90 14.07
CA ARG A 51 -1.27 4.34 13.90
C ARG A 51 0.14 4.64 13.41
N ALA A 52 1.15 3.96 13.94
CA ALA A 52 2.52 4.09 13.47
C ALA A 52 2.66 3.65 12.01
N ALA A 53 2.06 2.52 11.63
CA ALA A 53 2.07 2.04 10.25
C ALA A 53 1.33 2.99 9.29
N LEU A 54 0.18 3.56 9.69
CA LEU A 54 -0.53 4.59 8.92
C LEU A 54 0.35 5.84 8.71
N ALA A 55 1.02 6.30 9.77
CA ALA A 55 1.95 7.43 9.68
C ALA A 55 3.13 7.13 8.74
N ASP A 56 3.64 5.89 8.73
CA ASP A 56 4.66 5.45 7.77
C ASP A 56 4.10 5.46 6.34
N VAL A 57 2.88 4.95 6.14
CA VAL A 57 2.24 4.90 4.82
C VAL A 57 2.04 6.31 4.25
N ALA A 58 1.65 7.28 5.08
CA ALA A 58 1.49 8.67 4.69
C ALA A 58 2.80 9.36 4.25
N ARG A 59 3.96 8.78 4.56
CA ARG A 59 5.28 9.30 4.20
C ARG A 59 5.86 8.70 2.93
N TYR A 60 5.24 7.69 2.33
CA TYR A 60 5.71 7.16 1.03
C TYR A 60 5.62 8.25 -0.04
N PRO A 61 6.61 8.31 -0.95
CA PRO A 61 6.69 9.37 -1.93
C PRO A 61 5.69 9.17 -3.07
N ASP A 62 5.50 10.21 -3.88
CA ASP A 62 4.43 10.27 -4.88
C ASP A 62 4.56 9.21 -5.98
N GLU A 63 5.79 8.78 -6.26
CA GLU A 63 6.11 7.78 -7.29
C GLU A 63 5.48 6.42 -7.00
N VAL A 64 5.22 6.10 -5.73
CA VAL A 64 4.62 4.83 -5.30
C VAL A 64 3.13 4.95 -4.94
N LYS A 65 2.48 6.09 -5.22
CA LYS A 65 1.06 6.31 -4.92
C LYS A 65 0.12 5.25 -5.48
N SER A 66 0.41 4.70 -6.65
CA SER A 66 -0.38 3.62 -7.25
C SER A 66 -0.28 2.32 -6.45
N ILE A 67 0.89 2.01 -5.89
CA ILE A 67 1.12 0.88 -4.97
C ILE A 67 0.37 1.12 -3.65
N VAL A 68 0.52 2.31 -3.07
CA VAL A 68 -0.18 2.73 -1.84
C VAL A 68 -1.70 2.57 -2.01
N ALA A 69 -2.29 3.19 -3.02
CA ALA A 69 -3.73 3.13 -3.28
C ALA A 69 -4.25 1.70 -3.47
N ARG A 70 -3.45 0.82 -4.09
CA ARG A 70 -3.81 -0.59 -4.27
C ARG A 70 -3.72 -1.36 -2.95
N CYS A 71 -2.65 -1.18 -2.18
CA CYS A 71 -2.43 -1.87 -0.90
C CYS A 71 -3.41 -1.38 0.19
N SER A 72 -3.79 -0.10 0.20
CA SER A 72 -4.77 0.46 1.14
C SER A 72 -6.18 -0.12 1.01
N ARG A 73 -6.48 -0.86 -0.08
CA ARG A 73 -7.73 -1.64 -0.20
C ARG A 73 -7.83 -2.80 0.80
N ARG A 74 -6.77 -3.05 1.56
CA ARG A 74 -6.64 -4.09 2.59
C ARG A 74 -6.64 -3.49 4.00
N LYS A 75 -6.99 -2.21 4.16
CA LYS A 75 -6.87 -1.49 5.43
C LYS A 75 -7.70 -2.11 6.56
N GLU A 76 -8.78 -2.82 6.22
CA GLU A 76 -9.60 -3.58 7.17
C GLU A 76 -8.83 -4.72 7.86
N MET A 77 -7.74 -5.20 7.26
CA MET A 77 -6.85 -6.19 7.87
C MET A 77 -5.74 -5.55 8.72
N GLY A 78 -5.71 -4.22 8.82
CA GLY A 78 -4.73 -3.45 9.57
C GLY A 78 -3.68 -2.77 8.69
N TRP A 79 -3.27 -1.58 9.12
CA TRP A 79 -2.26 -0.75 8.47
C TRP A 79 -0.88 -1.38 8.46
N GLY A 80 -0.57 -2.27 9.41
CA GLY A 80 0.66 -3.07 9.36
C GLY A 80 0.74 -3.95 8.10
N ILE A 81 -0.39 -4.54 7.69
CA ILE A 81 -0.48 -5.34 6.45
C ILE A 81 -0.40 -4.44 5.21
N VAL A 82 -1.03 -3.26 5.25
CA VAL A 82 -0.95 -2.26 4.17
C VAL A 82 0.50 -1.83 3.95
N LYS A 83 1.20 -1.44 5.03
CA LYS A 83 2.61 -1.03 4.98
C LYS A 83 3.47 -2.15 4.41
N LYS A 84 3.32 -3.38 4.92
CA LYS A 84 4.06 -4.54 4.41
C LYS A 84 3.82 -4.78 2.92
N CYS A 85 2.56 -4.68 2.46
CA CYS A 85 2.23 -4.80 1.03
C CYS A 85 2.96 -3.77 0.17
N ILE A 86 3.10 -2.52 0.64
CA ILE A 86 3.80 -1.46 -0.07
C ILE A 86 5.31 -1.76 -0.09
N ASP A 87 5.89 -2.07 1.07
CA ASP A 87 7.31 -2.38 1.21
C ASP A 87 7.73 -3.56 0.32
N ASP A 88 6.94 -4.64 0.32
CA ASP A 88 7.23 -5.83 -0.47
C ASP A 88 7.19 -5.54 -1.99
N ASP A 89 6.31 -4.64 -2.44
CA ASP A 89 6.19 -4.29 -3.86
C ASP A 89 7.32 -3.35 -4.29
N ILE A 90 7.70 -2.39 -3.43
CA ILE A 90 8.87 -1.52 -3.64
C ILE A 90 10.14 -2.37 -3.73
N ALA A 91 10.31 -3.33 -2.81
CA ALA A 91 11.47 -4.21 -2.79
C ALA A 91 11.53 -5.15 -4.01
N ALA A 92 10.37 -5.54 -4.57
CA ALA A 92 10.32 -6.41 -5.74
C ALA A 92 10.72 -5.72 -7.05
N ALA A 93 10.45 -4.41 -7.18
CA ALA A 93 10.71 -3.66 -8.42
C ALA A 93 12.14 -3.83 -9.00
N PRO A 94 13.24 -3.59 -8.24
CA PRO A 94 14.59 -3.75 -8.78
C PRO A 94 14.93 -5.21 -9.13
N VAL A 95 14.31 -6.19 -8.47
CA VAL A 95 14.50 -7.61 -8.80
C VAL A 95 13.87 -7.94 -10.15
N LEU A 96 12.67 -7.42 -10.42
CA LEU A 96 11.99 -7.60 -11.70
C LEU A 96 12.77 -6.98 -12.87
N GLU A 97 13.45 -5.85 -12.65
CA GLU A 97 14.37 -5.28 -13.66
C GLU A 97 15.54 -6.21 -13.98
N GLY A 98 16.05 -6.93 -12.97
CA GLY A 98 17.04 -7.99 -13.18
C GLY A 98 16.49 -9.11 -14.07
N TYR A 99 15.29 -9.60 -13.75
CA TYR A 99 14.62 -10.65 -14.52
C TYR A 99 14.23 -10.23 -15.93
N ALA A 100 13.97 -8.95 -16.19
CA ALA A 100 13.73 -8.46 -17.54
C ALA A 100 14.94 -8.71 -18.46
N ARG A 101 16.16 -8.67 -17.92
CA ARG A 101 17.41 -8.90 -18.68
C ARG A 101 17.72 -10.37 -18.89
N THR A 102 17.48 -11.21 -17.89
CA THR A 102 17.92 -12.63 -17.90
C THR A 102 16.78 -13.63 -18.16
N HIS A 103 15.54 -13.26 -17.86
CA HIS A 103 14.36 -14.14 -17.87
C HIS A 103 13.13 -13.47 -18.51
N GLY A 104 13.32 -12.59 -19.50
CA GLY A 104 12.25 -11.79 -20.14
C GLY A 104 10.96 -12.56 -20.46
N PRO A 105 11.01 -13.71 -21.18
CA PRO A 105 9.80 -14.48 -21.49
C PRO A 105 9.09 -15.09 -20.27
N LEU A 106 9.80 -15.37 -19.18
CA LEU A 106 9.18 -15.82 -17.92
C LEU A 106 8.52 -14.63 -17.20
N LEU A 107 9.21 -13.49 -17.16
CA LEU A 107 8.69 -12.26 -16.57
C LEU A 107 7.41 -11.81 -17.27
N GLU A 108 7.38 -11.77 -18.61
CA GLU A 108 6.20 -11.38 -19.38
C GLU A 108 4.97 -12.25 -19.07
N ARG A 109 5.17 -13.57 -18.96
CA ARG A 109 4.10 -14.49 -18.60
C ARG A 109 3.55 -14.21 -17.20
N CYS A 110 4.42 -14.05 -16.22
CA CYS A 110 4.02 -13.74 -14.84
C CYS A 110 3.34 -12.36 -14.76
N GLN A 111 3.81 -11.38 -15.52
CA GLN A 111 3.17 -10.08 -15.63
C GLN A 111 1.75 -10.21 -16.22
N GLN A 112 1.54 -11.05 -17.23
CA GLN A 112 0.21 -11.30 -17.78
C GLN A 112 -0.73 -11.95 -16.73
N GLU A 113 -0.24 -12.92 -15.97
CA GLU A 113 -1.02 -13.59 -14.91
C GLU A 113 -1.56 -12.61 -13.87
N PHE A 114 -0.73 -11.66 -13.43
CA PHE A 114 -1.12 -10.65 -12.43
C PHE A 114 -1.57 -9.31 -13.05
N ARG A 115 -1.75 -9.26 -14.38
CA ARG A 115 -2.12 -8.05 -15.14
C ARG A 115 -1.19 -6.86 -14.87
N GLY A 116 0.10 -7.12 -14.69
CA GLY A 116 1.13 -6.12 -14.40
C GLY A 116 1.01 -5.47 -13.02
N ARG A 117 0.22 -6.04 -12.10
CA ARG A 117 0.04 -5.54 -10.73
C ARG A 117 0.72 -6.48 -9.74
N GLU A 118 0.95 -5.99 -8.52
CA GLU A 118 1.49 -6.79 -7.41
C GLU A 118 2.90 -7.30 -7.72
N ALA A 119 3.87 -6.40 -7.76
CA ALA A 119 5.26 -6.68 -8.11
C ALA A 119 5.84 -7.84 -7.28
N THR A 120 5.47 -7.97 -6.01
CA THR A 120 5.88 -9.10 -5.17
C THR A 120 5.38 -10.44 -5.72
N ARG A 121 4.13 -10.52 -6.19
CA ARG A 121 3.57 -11.77 -6.74
C ARG A 121 4.17 -12.12 -8.09
N ILE A 122 4.40 -11.11 -8.93
CA ILE A 122 5.13 -11.29 -10.19
C ILE A 122 6.53 -11.85 -9.90
N ARG A 123 7.25 -11.29 -8.92
CA ARG A 123 8.57 -11.78 -8.50
C ARG A 123 8.52 -13.24 -8.08
N LEU A 124 7.61 -13.59 -7.17
CA LEU A 124 7.44 -14.95 -6.67
C LEU A 124 7.08 -15.95 -7.79
N CYS A 125 6.30 -15.53 -8.78
CA CYS A 125 5.99 -16.36 -9.95
C CYS A 125 7.24 -16.65 -10.78
N VAL A 126 8.07 -15.63 -11.03
CA VAL A 126 9.32 -15.81 -11.80
C VAL A 126 10.29 -16.71 -11.02
N GLU A 127 10.47 -16.48 -9.72
CA GLU A 127 11.34 -17.30 -8.85
C GLU A 127 10.95 -18.78 -8.92
N LYS A 128 9.67 -19.11 -8.71
CA LYS A 128 9.18 -20.49 -8.80
C LYS A 128 9.37 -21.10 -10.18
N ALA A 129 9.21 -20.31 -11.25
CA ALA A 129 9.38 -20.79 -12.60
C ALA A 129 10.85 -21.07 -12.96
N ILE A 130 11.79 -20.31 -12.37
CA ILE A 130 13.24 -20.56 -12.48
C ILE A 130 13.59 -21.84 -11.73
N GLU A 131 13.17 -21.98 -10.46
CA GLU A 131 13.42 -23.17 -9.63
C GLU A 131 12.91 -24.46 -10.30
N ALA A 132 11.72 -24.41 -10.90
CA ALA A 132 11.14 -25.54 -11.61
C ALA A 132 11.95 -25.95 -12.86
N ARG A 133 12.61 -25.00 -13.53
CA ARG A 133 13.46 -25.30 -14.69
C ARG A 133 14.78 -25.93 -14.28
N GLU A 134 15.42 -25.36 -13.27
CA GLU A 134 16.71 -25.86 -12.76
C GLU A 134 16.61 -27.27 -12.17
N SER A 135 15.44 -27.64 -11.63
CA SER A 135 15.20 -29.00 -11.12
C SER A 135 14.96 -30.05 -12.22
N HIS A 136 14.56 -29.64 -13.42
CA HIS A 136 14.37 -30.54 -14.57
C HIS A 136 15.65 -30.77 -15.38
N GLU A 137 16.68 -29.94 -15.20
CA GLU A 137 17.98 -30.03 -15.88
C GLU A 137 19.03 -30.85 -15.10
N LYS A 138 18.69 -31.30 -13.89
CA LYS A 138 19.51 -32.18 -13.04
C LYS A 138 19.08 -33.63 -13.18
#